data_AF-A0A920MQF0-F1
#
_entry.id   AF-A0A920MQF0-F1
#
_cell.length_a   1.000
_cell.length_b   1.000
_cell.length_c   1.000
_cell.angle_alpha   90.00
_cell.angle_beta   90.00
_cell.angle_gamma   90.00
#
_symmetry.space_group_name_H-M   'P 1'
#
loop_
_entity.id
_entity.type
_entity.pdbx_description
1 polymer ?
#
loop_
_entity_poly.entity_id
_entity_poly.type
_entity_poly.pdbx_seq_one_letter_code
_entity_poly.pdbx_strand_id
1 'polypeptide(L)'
;MFHFFTIIHLQSMTLNYIYGGLIILHIFSFTSALDKKKYSIGIELSKIFIILGLIYQQGFLWFGLEGTYVYLLIVYSILSITIAFYFYNRSKLQIA
;
A
#
# COMPACT_ATOMS: atom_id res chain seq x y z
N MET A 1 10.23 -2.35 1.53
CA MET A 1 11.05 -2.79 2.67
C MET A 1 12.47 -2.24 2.59
N PHE A 2 13.26 -2.50 1.52
CA PHE A 2 14.64 -2.01 1.43
C PHE A 2 14.80 -0.49 1.61
N HIS A 3 13.95 0.30 0.96
CA HIS A 3 13.93 1.75 1.13
C HIS A 3 13.79 2.16 2.61
N PHE A 4 12.92 1.51 3.38
CA PHE A 4 12.72 1.82 4.80
C PHE A 4 14.02 1.66 5.60
N PHE A 5 14.77 0.58 5.39
CA PHE A 5 16.02 0.36 6.12
C PHE A 5 17.11 1.40 5.80
N THR A 6 17.09 1.98 4.60
CA THR A 6 18.07 3.03 4.24
C THR A 6 17.75 4.37 4.88
N ILE A 7 16.48 4.68 5.17
CA ILE A 7 16.07 6.00 5.67
C ILE A 7 15.66 6.02 7.15
N ILE A 8 15.61 4.86 7.82
CA ILE A 8 15.07 4.76 9.20
C ILE A 8 15.78 5.70 10.18
N HIS A 9 17.06 5.97 9.98
CA HIS A 9 17.85 6.86 10.84
C HIS A 9 17.63 8.35 10.56
N LEU A 10 17.00 8.70 9.43
CA LEU A 10 16.76 10.08 8.98
C LEU A 10 15.37 10.60 9.34
N GLN A 11 14.44 9.70 9.64
CA GLN A 11 13.04 10.02 9.87
C GLN A 11 12.68 10.04 11.35
N SER A 12 11.59 10.75 11.69
CA SER A 12 11.08 10.76 13.06
C SER A 12 10.60 9.37 13.49
N MET A 13 10.65 9.10 14.79
CA MET A 13 10.22 7.81 15.35
C MET A 13 8.78 7.45 14.96
N THR A 14 7.87 8.42 14.98
CA THR A 14 6.46 8.23 14.58
C THR A 14 6.34 7.82 13.11
N LEU A 15 7.06 8.50 12.21
CA LEU A 15 7.06 8.17 10.78
C LEU A 15 7.64 6.78 10.51
N ASN A 16 8.67 6.39 11.26
CA ASN A 16 9.24 5.04 11.16
C ASN A 16 8.24 3.95 11.57
N TYR A 17 7.48 4.16 12.66
CA TYR A 17 6.43 3.21 13.04
C TYR A 17 5.32 3.14 11.99
N ILE A 18 4.91 4.27 11.42
CA ILE A 18 3.91 4.31 10.35
C ILE A 18 4.40 3.55 9.12
N TYR A 19 5.65 3.77 8.69
CA TYR A 19 6.24 3.04 7.56
C TYR A 19 6.29 1.53 7.86
N GLY A 20 6.77 1.13 9.03
CA GLY A 20 6.80 -0.28 9.46
C GLY A 20 5.41 -0.91 9.43
N GLY A 21 4.40 -0.21 9.97
CA GLY A 21 3.00 -0.62 9.93
C GLY A 21 2.48 -0.76 8.50
N LEU A 22 2.84 0.15 7.60
CA LEU A 22 2.51 0.06 6.18
C LEU A 22 3.12 -1.18 5.52
N ILE A 23 4.36 -1.55 5.85
CA ILE A 23 4.99 -2.77 5.32
C ILE A 23 4.20 -4.00 5.78
N ILE A 24 3.85 -4.08 7.06
CA ILE A 24 3.05 -5.18 7.62
C ILE A 24 1.68 -5.23 6.94
N LEU A 25 1.01 -4.10 6.78
CA LEU A 25 -0.26 -3.99 6.08
C LEU A 25 -0.15 -4.45 4.63
N HIS A 26 0.95 -4.12 3.95
CA HIS A 26 1.20 -4.56 2.58
C HIS A 26 1.36 -6.07 2.48
N ILE A 27 2.09 -6.70 3.41
CA ILE A 27 2.25 -8.16 3.50
C ILE A 27 0.90 -8.81 3.79
N PHE A 28 0.15 -8.28 4.76
CA PHE A 28 -1.17 -8.78 5.13
C PHE A 28 -2.19 -8.67 3.98
N SER A 29 -2.16 -7.57 3.23
CA SER A 29 -2.99 -7.40 2.05
C SER A 29 -2.68 -8.45 0.98
N PHE A 30 -1.38 -8.69 0.75
CA PHE A 30 -0.91 -9.70 -0.19
C PHE A 30 -1.34 -11.12 0.21
N THR A 31 -1.13 -11.51 1.48
CA THR A 31 -1.54 -12.85 1.94
C THR A 31 -3.05 -13.01 1.95
N SER A 32 -3.81 -11.99 2.34
CA SER A 32 -5.27 -12.00 2.29
C SER A 32 -5.82 -12.18 0.87
N ALA A 33 -5.19 -11.53 -0.12
CA ALA A 33 -5.54 -11.68 -1.53
C ALA A 33 -5.24 -13.10 -2.05
N LEU A 34 -4.10 -13.66 -1.66
CA LEU A 34 -3.70 -15.03 -2.01
C LEU A 34 -4.67 -16.06 -1.40
N ASP A 35 -5.09 -15.84 -0.16
CA ASP A 35 -6.06 -16.68 0.56
C ASP A 35 -7.52 -16.45 0.12
N LYS A 36 -7.77 -15.59 -0.89
CA LYS A 36 -9.10 -15.23 -1.41
C LYS A 36 -10.10 -14.82 -0.32
N LYS A 37 -9.63 -14.18 0.75
CA LYS A 37 -10.49 -13.78 1.86
C LYS A 37 -11.41 -12.64 1.42
N LYS A 38 -12.67 -12.68 1.86
CA LYS A 38 -13.69 -11.66 1.51
C LYS A 38 -13.28 -10.23 1.88
N TYR A 39 -12.48 -10.07 2.93
CA TYR A 39 -11.99 -8.79 3.43
C TYR A 39 -10.74 -8.26 2.70
N SER A 40 -10.16 -9.03 1.77
CA SER A 40 -8.96 -8.64 1.02
C SER A 40 -9.12 -7.29 0.30
N ILE A 41 -10.28 -7.07 -0.33
CA ILE A 41 -10.55 -5.82 -1.04
C ILE A 41 -10.63 -4.61 -0.10
N GLY A 42 -11.14 -4.83 1.13
CA GLY A 42 -11.21 -3.78 2.15
C GLY A 42 -9.83 -3.36 2.66
N ILE A 43 -8.89 -4.31 2.76
CA ILE A 43 -7.51 -4.04 3.14
C ILE A 43 -6.76 -3.30 2.02
N GLU A 44 -6.95 -3.71 0.76
CA GLU A 44 -6.36 -3.01 -0.38
C GLU A 44 -6.86 -1.55 -0.48
N LEU A 45 -8.14 -1.31 -0.20
CA LEU A 45 -8.70 0.04 -0.13
C LEU A 45 -8.08 0.85 1.01
N SER A 46 -8.05 0.32 2.23
CA SER A 46 -7.48 1.03 3.38
C SER A 46 -6.00 1.35 3.17
N LYS A 47 -5.24 0.44 2.55
CA LYS A 47 -3.84 0.66 2.15
C LYS A 47 -3.69 1.91 1.29
N ILE A 48 -4.51 2.05 0.24
CA ILE A 48 -4.42 3.19 -0.68
C ILE A 48 -4.77 4.50 0.03
N PHE A 49 -5.80 4.51 0.87
CA PHE A 49 -6.14 5.69 1.65
C PHE A 49 -4.99 6.14 2.56
N ILE A 50 -4.30 5.19 3.21
CA ILE A 50 -3.14 5.50 4.05
C ILE A 50 -1.98 6.02 3.21
N ILE A 51 -1.68 5.39 2.07
CA ILE A 51 -0.59 5.83 1.17
C ILE A 51 -0.85 7.25 0.67
N LEU A 52 -2.04 7.53 0.14
CA LEU A 52 -2.40 8.85 -0.37
C LEU A 52 -2.44 9.90 0.75
N GLY A 53 -2.97 9.55 1.92
CA GLY A 53 -2.98 10.42 3.09
C GLY A 53 -1.57 10.82 3.53
N LEU A 54 -0.62 9.88 3.51
CA LEU A 54 0.77 10.15 3.88
C LEU A 54 1.52 10.98 2.84
N ILE A 55 1.26 10.76 1.55
CA ILE A 55 1.82 11.59 0.48
C ILE A 55 1.32 13.03 0.63
N TYR A 56 0.02 13.20 0.90
CA TYR A 56 -0.57 14.53 1.10
C TYR A 56 0.02 15.21 2.34
N GLN A 57 0.10 14.51 3.47
CA GLN A 57 0.67 15.05 4.72
C GLN A 57 2.15 15.43 4.60
N GLN A 58 2.93 14.69 3.81
CA GLN A 58 4.35 14.95 3.58
C GLN A 58 4.61 15.93 2.43
N GLY A 59 3.59 16.59 1.87
CA GLY A 59 3.77 17.59 0.83
C GLY A 59 4.22 17.01 -0.52
N PHE A 60 3.63 15.89 -0.94
CA PHE A 60 4.02 15.13 -2.15
C PHE A 60 5.42 14.51 -2.10
N LEU A 61 5.90 14.22 -0.89
CA LEU A 61 7.12 13.46 -0.64
C LEU A 61 6.77 12.06 -0.15
N TRP A 62 7.58 11.08 -0.51
CA TRP A 62 7.51 9.73 0.04
C TRP A 62 8.77 9.45 0.86
N PHE A 63 8.74 9.82 2.14
CA PHE A 63 9.83 9.60 3.09
C PHE A 63 11.23 9.95 2.53
N GLY A 64 11.35 11.11 1.89
CA GLY A 64 12.59 11.60 1.26
C GLY A 64 12.72 11.31 -0.24
N LEU A 65 11.80 10.57 -0.84
CA LEU A 65 11.69 10.46 -2.30
C LEU A 65 10.77 11.54 -2.85
N GLU A 66 11.16 12.14 -3.97
CA GLU A 66 10.42 13.22 -4.62
C GLU A 66 10.14 12.92 -6.09
N GLY A 67 9.27 13.73 -6.70
CA GLY A 67 9.02 13.75 -8.14
C GLY A 67 8.59 12.38 -8.69
N THR A 68 9.32 11.88 -9.67
CA THR A 68 9.00 10.67 -10.45
C THR A 68 8.69 9.45 -9.57
N TYR A 69 9.42 9.27 -8.47
CA TYR A 69 9.23 8.12 -7.58
C TYR A 69 7.86 8.13 -6.89
N VAL A 70 7.38 9.31 -6.49
CA VAL A 70 6.07 9.46 -5.85
C VAL A 70 4.95 9.21 -6.87
N TYR A 71 5.10 9.73 -8.09
CA TYR A 71 4.15 9.46 -9.17
C TYR A 71 4.07 7.97 -9.53
N LEU A 72 5.22 7.29 -9.62
CA LEU A 72 5.26 5.83 -9.85
C LEU A 72 4.57 5.06 -8.73
N LEU A 73 4.73 5.49 -7.47
CA LEU A 73 4.07 4.85 -6.32
C LEU A 73 2.55 5.02 -6.36
N ILE A 74 2.06 6.18 -6.79
CA ILE A 74 0.61 6.42 -6.98
C ILE A 74 0.08 5.53 -8.11
N VAL A 75 0.75 5.50 -9.27
CA VAL A 75 0.36 4.65 -10.39
C VAL A 75 0.35 3.17 -10.00
N TYR A 76 1.39 2.71 -9.30
CA TYR A 76 1.47 1.35 -8.76
C TYR A 76 0.28 1.03 -7.84
N SER A 77 -0.08 1.98 -6.96
CA SER A 77 -1.20 1.81 -6.04
C SER A 77 -2.54 1.65 -6.77
N ILE A 78 -2.78 2.46 -7.81
CA ILE A 78 -4.00 2.38 -8.65
C ILE A 78 -4.05 1.04 -9.41
N LEU A 79 -2.93 0.61 -10.00
CA LEU A 79 -2.85 -0.68 -10.68
C LEU A 79 -3.11 -1.84 -9.72
N SER A 80 -2.52 -1.79 -8.51
CA SER A 80 -2.69 -2.82 -7.46
C SER A 80 -4.17 -3.06 -7.15
N ILE A 81 -4.95 -2.01 -6.90
CA ILE A 81 -6.37 -2.17 -6.56
C ILE A 81 -7.21 -2.60 -7.75
N THR A 82 -6.88 -2.13 -8.96
CA THR A 82 -7.60 -2.53 -10.18
C THR A 82 -7.46 -4.04 -10.40
N ILE A 83 -6.24 -4.55 -10.25
CA ILE A 83 -5.93 -5.98 -10.35
C ILE A 83 -6.62 -6.76 -9.23
N ALA A 84 -6.55 -6.27 -7.98
CA ALA A 84 -7.20 -6.91 -6.84
C ALA A 84 -8.73 -7.01 -7.04
N PHE A 85 -9.36 -5.97 -7.55
CA PHE A 85 -10.79 -5.94 -7.85
C PHE A 85 -11.16 -6.92 -8.97
N TYR A 86 -10.34 -6.99 -10.01
CA TYR A 86 -10.52 -7.96 -11.11
C TYR A 86 -10.51 -9.41 -10.60
N PHE A 87 -9.50 -9.78 -9.80
CA PHE A 87 -9.41 -11.14 -9.25
C PHE A 87 -10.53 -11.45 -8.24
N TYR A 88 -10.90 -10.47 -7.41
CA TYR A 88 -12.02 -10.60 -6.47
C TYR A 88 -13.32 -10.93 -7.20
N ASN A 89 -13.67 -10.15 -8.24
CA ASN A 89 -14.88 -10.37 -9.02
C ASN A 89 -14.88 -11.73 -9.73
N ARG A 90 -13.73 -12.14 -10.31
CA ARG A 90 -13.59 -13.47 -10.92
C ARG A 90 -13.83 -14.59 -9.90
N SER A 91 -13.28 -14.46 -8.69
CA SER A 91 -13.47 -15.46 -7.64
C SER A 91 -14.93 -15.57 -7.19
N LYS A 92 -15.65 -14.45 -7.13
CA LYS A 92 -17.07 -14.42 -6.78
C LYS A 92 -17.94 -15.09 -7.84
N LEU A 93 -17.61 -14.89 -9.12
CA LEU A 93 -18.29 -15.53 -10.26
C LEU A 93 -18.10 -17.05 -10.32
N GLN A 94 -17.03 -17.60 -9.73
CA GLN A 94 -16.80 -19.06 -9.68
C GLN A 94 -17.58 -19.78 -8.56
N ILE A 95 -18.20 -19.04 -7.64
CA ILE A 95 -18.89 -19.58 -6.45
C ILE A 95 -20.42 -19.41 -6.57
N ALA A 96 -20.89 -18.66 -7.58
CA ALA A 96 -22.30 -18.48 -7.92
C ALA A 96 -22.73 -19.46 -9.02
#